data_AF-W1YPM8-F1
#
_entry.id   AF-W1YPM8-F1
#
_cell.length_a   1.000
_cell.length_b   1.000
_cell.length_c   1.000
_cell.angle_alpha   90.00
_cell.angle_beta   90.00
_cell.angle_gamma   90.00
#
_symmetry.space_group_name_H-M   'P 1'
#
loop_
_entity.id
_entity.type
_entity.pdbx_description
1 polymer ?
#
loop_
_entity_poly.entity_id
_entity_poly.type
_entity_poly.pdbx_seq_one_letter_code
_entity_poly.pdbx_strand_id
1 'polypeptide(L)' 'MKKKDKYMHIASVNVRFYETDMMGIAHHSNHFRWFEMARIEFLRQIGVTLWDMMNEDIVFPIMNVSCNYKEP' A
#
# COMPACT_ATOMS: atom_id res chain seq x y z
N MET A 1 -23.86 10.44 0.84
CA MET A 1 -22.84 9.40 0.59
C MET A 1 -23.10 8.21 1.49
N LYS A 2 -23.09 6.98 0.98
CA LYS A 2 -23.25 5.79 1.82
C LYS A 2 -21.99 5.67 2.69
N LYS A 3 -22.13 5.24 3.94
CA LYS A 3 -21.03 5.11 4.93
C LYS A 3 -19.81 4.30 4.41
N LYS A 4 -20.04 3.46 3.40
CA LYS A 4 -19.06 2.62 2.71
C LYS A 4 -18.05 3.41 1.86
N ASP A 5 -18.48 4.52 1.25
CA ASP A 5 -17.65 5.30 0.33
C ASP A 5 -16.60 6.15 1.08
N LYS A 6 -16.80 6.36 2.39
CA LYS A 6 -15.89 7.15 3.25
C LYS A 6 -14.56 6.44 3.52
N TYR A 7 -14.52 5.11 3.43
CA TYR A 7 -13.36 4.29 3.79
C TYR A 7 -12.77 3.53 2.60
N MET A 8 -13.10 3.96 1.38
CA MET A 8 -12.55 3.39 0.16
C MET A 8 -11.53 4.35 -0.43
N HIS A 9 -10.36 3.83 -0.75
CA HIS A 9 -9.30 4.56 -1.43
C HIS A 9 -8.74 3.69 -2.56
N ILE A 10 -8.47 4.31 -3.71
CA ILE A 10 -7.89 3.66 -4.88
C ILE A 10 -6.59 4.38 -5.19
N ALA A 11 -5.47 3.68 -5.04
CA ALA A 11 -4.17 4.15 -5.49
C ALA A 11 -3.85 3.52 -6.84
N SER A 12 -3.28 4.31 -7.75
CA SER A 12 -2.81 3.84 -9.05
C SER A 12 -1.29 3.78 -9.05
N VAL A 13 -0.72 2.68 -9.56
CA VAL A 13 0.72 2.48 -9.65
C VAL A 13 1.09 2.19 -11.10
N ASN A 14 2.05 2.97 -11.61
CA ASN A 14 2.73 2.62 -12.85
C ASN A 14 3.91 1.71 -12.50
N VAL A 15 3.90 0.49 -13.03
CA VAL A 15 5.02 -0.46 -12.84
C VAL A 15 6.25 0.09 -13.54
N ARG A 16 7.33 0.30 -12.78
CA ARG A 16 8.59 0.84 -13.30
C ARG A 16 9.47 -0.31 -13.77
N PHE A 17 10.36 -0.04 -14.72
CA PHE A 17 11.25 -1.06 -15.29
C PHE A 17 12.07 -1.81 -14.22
N TYR A 18 12.62 -1.10 -13.23
CA TYR A 18 13.38 -1.74 -12.15
C TYR A 18 12.53 -2.59 -11.19
N GLU A 19 11.20 -2.49 -11.26
CA GLU A 19 10.26 -3.32 -10.48
C GLU A 19 9.92 -4.62 -11.21
N THR A 20 10.44 -4.82 -12.43
CA THR A 20 10.26 -6.04 -13.22
C THR A 20 11.41 -7.02 -13.01
N ASP A 21 11.20 -8.29 -13.34
CA ASP A 21 12.23 -9.33 -13.33
C ASP A 21 12.49 -9.92 -14.73
N MET A 22 13.35 -10.94 -14.81
CA MET A 22 13.75 -11.57 -16.07
C MET A 22 12.59 -12.24 -16.82
N MET A 23 11.42 -12.42 -16.20
CA MET A 23 10.22 -12.95 -16.85
C MET A 23 9.42 -11.86 -17.58
N GLY A 24 9.84 -10.59 -17.51
CA GLY A 24 9.19 -9.46 -18.19
C GLY A 24 7.90 -8.99 -17.52
N ILE A 25 7.67 -9.38 -16.27
CA ILE A 25 6.51 -9.05 -15.45
C ILE A 25 6.95 -8.32 -14.18
N ALA A 26 6.00 -7.82 -13.41
CA ALA A 26 6.32 -7.25 -12.11
C ALA A 26 6.86 -8.33 -11.17
N HIS A 27 8.02 -8.09 -10.57
CA HIS A 27 8.56 -9.00 -9.58
C HIS A 27 7.59 -9.04 -8.38
N HIS A 28 7.14 -10.24 -8.00
CA HIS A 28 6.10 -10.48 -7.00
C HIS A 28 6.33 -9.74 -5.67
N SER A 29 7.59 -9.58 -5.23
CA SER A 29 7.94 -8.87 -3.99
C SER A 29 7.56 -7.38 -3.98
N ASN A 30 7.35 -6.76 -5.14
CA ASN A 30 6.98 -5.34 -5.24
C ASN A 30 5.52 -5.08 -4.88
N HIS A 31 4.65 -6.09 -4.91
CA HIS A 31 3.24 -5.92 -4.55
C HIS A 31 3.06 -5.43 -3.12
N PHE A 32 3.85 -5.91 -2.16
CA PHE A 32 3.78 -5.41 -0.78
C PHE A 32 4.20 -3.95 -0.64
N ARG A 33 5.15 -3.49 -1.46
CA ARG A 33 5.52 -2.07 -1.52
C ARG A 33 4.34 -1.24 -2.05
N TRP A 34 3.66 -1.72 -3.08
CA TRP A 34 2.49 -1.03 -3.64
C TRP A 34 1.31 -1.01 -2.66
N PHE A 35 1.07 -2.10 -1.95
CA PHE A 35 0.05 -2.14 -0.88
C PHE A 35 0.37 -1.17 0.25
N GLU A 36 1.65 -1.03 0.61
CA GLU A 36 2.09 -0.03 1.57
C GLU A 36 1.89 1.40 1.08
N MET A 37 2.23 1.70 -0.18
CA MET A 37 1.96 3.03 -0.76
C MET A 37 0.47 3.37 -0.69
N ALA A 38 -0.40 2.46 -1.12
CA ALA A 38 -1.85 2.65 -1.07
C ALA A 38 -2.38 2.83 0.37
N ARG A 39 -1.82 2.08 1.33
CA ARG A 39 -2.16 2.22 2.75
C ARG A 39 -1.76 3.58 3.29
N ILE A 40 -0.56 4.07 2.96
CA ILE A 40 -0.08 5.40 3.38
C ILE A 40 -0.94 6.50 2.76
N GLU A 41 -1.29 6.37 1.49
CA GLU A 41 -2.15 7.35 0.81
C GLU A 41 -3.57 7.38 1.42
N PHE A 42 -4.13 6.21 1.75
CA PHE A 42 -5.39 6.10 2.48
C PHE A 42 -5.33 6.78 3.85
N LEU A 43 -4.28 6.52 4.65
CA LEU A 43 -4.11 7.16 5.96
C LEU A 43 -4.07 8.68 5.80
N ARG A 44 -3.32 9.18 4.82
CA ARG A 44 -3.25 10.62 4.51
C ARG A 44 -4.62 11.19 4.12
N GLN A 45 -5.42 10.46 3.34
CA GLN A 45 -6.77 10.88 2.97
C GLN A 45 -7.69 11.07 4.19
N ILE A 46 -7.52 10.26 5.24
CA ILE A 46 -8.31 10.35 6.47
C ILE A 46 -7.67 11.27 7.53
N GLY A 47 -6.60 11.99 7.19
CA GLY A 47 -5.94 12.95 8.08
C GLY A 47 -4.98 12.32 9.08
N VAL A 48 -4.51 11.09 8.83
CA VAL A 48 -3.52 10.40 9.67
C VAL A 48 -2.21 10.26 8.89
N THR A 49 -1.08 10.63 9.47
CA THR A 49 0.23 10.33 8.90
C THR A 49 1.05 9.47 9.86
N LEU A 50 1.93 8.63 9.30
CA LEU A 50 2.84 7.82 10.12
C LEU A 50 3.76 8.71 10.99
N TRP A 51 4.15 9.88 10.47
CA TRP A 51 4.97 10.84 11.21
C TRP A 51 4.23 11.41 12.42
N ASP A 52 2.96 11.77 12.27
CA ASP A 52 2.16 12.25 13.40
C ASP A 52 2.01 11.17 14.46
N MET A 53 1.74 9.93 14.06
CA MET A 53 1.69 8.78 14.98
C MET A 53 3.01 8.59 15.73
N MET A 54 4.15 8.65 15.03
CA MET A 54 5.47 8.53 15.65
C MET A 54 5.78 9.68 16.62
N ASN A 55 5.35 10.90 16.31
CA ASN A 55 5.49 12.06 17.21
C ASN A 55 4.62 11.93 18.47
N GLU A 56 3.59 11.10 18.43
CA GLU A 56 2.72 10.74 19.56
C GLU A 56 3.18 9.45 20.28
N ASP A 57 4.41 8.97 20.02
CA ASP A 57 4.97 7.71 20.54
C ASP A 57 4.16 6.45 20.16
N ILE A 58 3.39 6.52 19.06
CA ILE A 58 2.61 5.40 18.52
C ILE A 58 3.36 4.76 17.36
N VAL A 59 3.67 3.47 17.50
CA VAL A 59 4.27 2.66 16.43
C VAL A 59 3.22 1.74 15.78
N PHE A 60 3.29 1.61 14.45
CA PHE A 60 2.35 0.81 13.66
C PHE A 60 3.09 -0.28 12.85
N PRO A 61 3.55 -1.37 13.50
CA PRO A 61 4.23 -2.46 12.81
C PRO A 61 3.25 -3.36 12.06
N ILE A 62 3.64 -3.79 10.86
CA ILE A 62 2.92 -4.85 10.14
C ILE A 62 3.44 -6.21 10.61
N MET A 63 2.62 -6.92 11.37
CA MET A 63 3.01 -8.21 11.99
C MET A 63 2.76 -9.42 11.08
N ASN A 64 1.87 -9.28 10.09
CA ASN A 64 1.55 -10.34 9.14
C ASN A 64 1.13 -9.74 7.80
N VAL A 65 1.59 -10.34 6.71
CA VAL A 65 1.11 -10.06 5.35
C VAL A 65 0.95 -11.37 4.59
N SER A 66 -0.07 -11.44 3.73
CA SER A 66 -0.25 -12.53 2.79
C SER A 66 -0.75 -11.97 1.47
N CYS A 67 -0.32 -12.58 0.37
CA CYS A 67 -0.77 -12.24 -0.97
C CYS A 67 -0.86 -13.53 -1.78
N ASN A 68 -1.98 -13.71 -2.47
CA ASN A 68 -2.15 -14.77 -3.44
C ASN A 68 -2.16 -14.14 -4.84
N TYR A 69 -1.11 -14.39 -5.61
CA TYR A 69 -0.94 -13.88 -6.96
C TYR A 69 -1.77 -14.73 -7.92
N LYS A 70 -2.75 -14.12 -8.57
CA LYS A 70 -3.67 -14.81 -9.50
C LYS A 70 -3.16 -14.81 -10.93
N GLU A 71 -2.58 -13.68 -11.33
CA GLU A 71 -2.06 -13.41 -12.65
C GLU A 71 -0.73 -12.65 -12.50
N PRO A 72 0.19 -12.80 -13.47
CA PRO A 72 1.47 -12.13 -13.47
C PRO A 72 1.39 -10.61 -13.73
#